data_AF-A0A2V7V983-F1
#
_entry.id   AF-A0A2V7V983-F1
#
_cell.length_a   1.000
_cell.length_b   1.000
_cell.length_c   1.000
_cell.angle_alpha   90.00
_cell.angle_beta   90.00
_cell.angle_gamma   90.00
#
_symmetry.space_group_name_H-M   'P 1'
#
loop_
_entity.id
_entity.type
_entity.pdbx_description
1 polymer ?
#
loop_
_entity_poly.entity_id
_entity_poly.type
_entity_poly.pdbx_seq_one_letter_code
_entity_poly.pdbx_strand_id
1 'polypeptide(L)'
;NVLNAKLDWVYQEEIYGRGTFRAYWWSPDSSRIAFLQLDEKRVPRYTLVDDIPYRPEPETYPYPKAGDPNPAVRLGVVPSSGGPVRWIDTGSYAGGDPLICDVSWTPDSRQVVFQVQDREQTWLDLDFADAGGAAPLRTVIRETSRAWVDDPGSPRWLKDGTFLWSSERSGFKHIY
;
A
#
# COMPACT_ATOMS: atom_id res chain seq x y z
N ASN A 1 2.82 17.12 -0.70
CA ASN A 1 2.31 17.32 0.68
C ASN A 1 2.63 16.09 1.50
N VAL A 2 2.25 16.03 2.78
CA VAL A 2 2.24 14.76 3.55
C VAL A 2 0.79 14.40 3.81
N LEU A 3 0.38 13.21 3.36
CA LEU A 3 -0.97 12.68 3.53
C LEU A 3 -0.92 11.52 4.53
N ASN A 4 -1.77 11.56 5.54
CA ASN A 4 -1.91 10.48 6.52
C ASN A 4 -3.26 9.82 6.33
N ALA A 5 -3.28 8.48 6.22
CA ALA A 5 -4.51 7.71 6.08
C ALA A 5 -5.34 8.09 4.84
N LYS A 6 -4.72 8.78 3.87
CA LYS A 6 -5.32 9.23 2.62
C LYS A 6 -4.39 8.92 1.44
N LEU A 7 -4.93 8.28 0.41
CA LEU A 7 -4.21 8.02 -0.83
C LEU A 7 -4.00 9.33 -1.60
N ASP A 8 -2.85 9.46 -2.25
CA ASP A 8 -2.61 10.50 -3.25
C ASP A 8 -3.20 10.09 -4.60
N TRP A 9 -2.93 10.87 -5.64
CA TRP A 9 -3.47 10.61 -6.98
C TRP A 9 -3.00 9.26 -7.54
N VAL A 10 -1.69 8.96 -7.54
CA VAL A 10 -1.19 7.71 -8.15
C VAL A 10 -1.64 6.48 -7.37
N TYR A 11 -1.68 6.56 -6.03
CA TYR A 11 -2.17 5.47 -5.21
C TYR A 11 -3.68 5.23 -5.40
N GLN A 12 -4.49 6.29 -5.46
CA GLN A 12 -5.94 6.17 -5.65
C GLN A 12 -6.32 5.75 -7.08
N GLU A 13 -5.55 6.17 -8.09
CA GLU A 13 -5.88 5.92 -9.49
C GLU A 13 -5.36 4.55 -9.95
N GLU A 14 -4.08 4.27 -9.69
CA GLU A 14 -3.34 3.18 -10.33
C GLU A 14 -3.06 2.00 -9.39
N ILE A 15 -2.95 2.22 -8.07
CA ILE A 15 -2.52 1.17 -7.13
C ILE A 15 -3.72 0.52 -6.39
N TYR A 16 -4.57 1.33 -5.76
CA TYR A 16 -5.72 0.85 -4.97
C TYR A 16 -7.05 0.91 -5.72
N GLY A 17 -7.03 1.40 -6.96
CA GLY A 17 -8.19 1.52 -7.82
C GLY A 17 -9.11 2.71 -7.51
N ARG A 18 -9.73 3.21 -8.59
CA ARG A 18 -10.61 4.38 -8.58
C ARG A 18 -11.75 4.29 -7.57
N GLY A 19 -12.04 5.43 -6.92
CA GLY A 19 -13.26 5.60 -6.12
C GLY A 19 -13.07 5.53 -4.60
N THR A 20 -11.83 5.37 -4.12
CA THR A 20 -11.52 5.48 -2.69
C THR A 20 -10.24 6.28 -2.46
N PHE A 21 -10.28 7.22 -1.52
CA PHE A 21 -9.08 7.89 -1.00
C PHE A 21 -8.61 7.29 0.32
N ARG A 22 -9.27 6.23 0.81
CA ARG A 22 -8.98 5.64 2.12
C ARG A 22 -7.62 4.94 2.10
N ALA A 23 -6.71 5.32 2.99
CA ALA A 23 -5.44 4.62 3.20
C ALA A 23 -5.28 4.15 4.66
N TYR A 24 -6.35 3.63 5.25
CA TYR A 24 -6.36 3.07 6.59
C TYR A 24 -7.26 1.85 6.71
N TRP A 25 -6.92 0.96 7.65
CA TRP A 25 -7.55 -0.34 7.85
C TRP A 25 -7.62 -0.65 9.35
N TRP A 26 -8.84 -0.86 9.85
CA TRP A 26 -9.08 -1.28 11.23
C TRP A 26 -8.65 -2.74 11.44
N SER A 27 -8.03 -3.01 12.59
CA SER A 27 -7.85 -4.39 13.03
C SER A 27 -9.22 -5.05 13.30
N PRO A 28 -9.36 -6.38 13.11
CA PRO A 28 -10.63 -7.07 13.33
C PRO A 28 -11.25 -6.87 14.72
N ASP A 29 -10.41 -6.74 15.76
CA ASP A 29 -10.81 -6.46 17.14
C ASP A 29 -11.08 -4.97 17.43
N SER A 30 -10.94 -4.10 16.43
CA SER A 30 -11.08 -2.63 16.52
C SER A 30 -10.12 -1.94 17.50
N SER A 31 -9.06 -2.61 17.95
CA SER A 31 -8.10 -2.04 18.91
C SER A 31 -7.02 -1.17 18.24
N ARG A 32 -6.80 -1.33 16.93
CA ARG A 32 -5.73 -0.65 16.17
C ARG A 32 -6.18 -0.24 14.78
N ILE A 33 -5.45 0.72 14.21
CA ILE A 33 -5.60 1.16 12.83
C ILE A 33 -4.22 1.10 12.17
N ALA A 34 -4.12 0.35 11.06
CA ALA A 34 -3.00 0.44 10.14
C ALA A 34 -3.28 1.54 9.13
N PHE A 35 -2.28 2.31 8.71
CA PHE A 35 -2.46 3.38 7.73
C PHE A 35 -1.20 3.67 6.94
N LEU A 36 -1.36 4.13 5.70
CA LEU A 36 -0.26 4.68 4.92
C LEU A 36 -0.07 6.16 5.22
N GLN A 37 1.19 6.57 5.26
CA GLN A 37 1.57 7.96 5.06
C GLN A 37 2.30 8.10 3.72
N LEU A 38 1.83 9.03 2.89
CA LEU A 38 2.43 9.37 1.61
C LEU A 38 3.07 10.77 1.70
N ASP A 39 4.34 10.90 1.31
CA ASP A 39 5.04 12.18 1.19
C ASP A 39 5.31 12.49 -0.29
N GLU A 40 4.54 13.43 -0.83
CA GLU A 40 4.60 13.86 -2.23
C GLU A 40 5.56 15.03 -2.45
N LYS A 41 6.40 15.44 -1.47
CA LYS A 41 7.29 16.62 -1.63
C LYS A 41 8.23 16.52 -2.82
N ARG A 42 8.61 15.29 -3.21
CA ARG A 42 9.50 15.04 -4.36
C ARG A 42 8.73 14.93 -5.68
N VAL A 43 7.41 14.76 -5.64
CA VAL A 43 6.57 14.55 -6.82
C VAL A 43 6.43 15.88 -7.57
N PRO A 44 6.77 15.94 -8.88
CA PRO A 44 6.56 17.13 -9.68
C PRO A 44 5.11 17.57 -9.69
N ARG A 45 4.91 18.89 -9.80
CA ARG A 45 3.59 19.48 -9.87
C ARG A 45 3.17 19.65 -11.33
N TYR A 46 1.95 19.26 -11.64
CA TYR A 46 1.34 19.44 -12.95
C TYR A 46 0.16 20.39 -12.83
N THR A 47 0.06 21.32 -13.79
CA THR A 47 -0.98 22.35 -13.81
C THR A 47 -2.01 22.02 -14.89
N LEU A 48 -3.27 22.01 -14.50
CA LEU A 48 -4.44 21.89 -15.34
C LEU A 48 -5.23 23.20 -15.28
N VAL A 49 -6.13 23.40 -16.23
CA VAL A 49 -7.07 24.52 -16.21
C VAL A 49 -8.42 23.97 -15.77
N ASP A 50 -9.01 24.54 -14.72
CA ASP A 50 -10.41 24.36 -14.39
C ASP A 50 -11.24 25.30 -15.29
N ASP A 51 -11.99 24.69 -16.21
CA ASP A 51 -12.85 25.36 -17.18
C ASP A 51 -14.32 25.41 -16.74
N ILE A 52 -14.65 24.94 -15.53
CA ILE A 52 -15.99 25.02 -14.94
C ILE A 52 -16.41 26.47 -14.62
N PRO A 53 -15.60 27.32 -13.96
CA PRO A 53 -15.98 28.69 -13.65
C PRO A 53 -15.99 29.60 -14.90
N TYR A 54 -16.78 30.68 -14.86
CA TYR A 54 -16.87 31.65 -15.98
C TYR A 54 -15.52 32.24 -16.40
N ARG A 55 -14.60 32.40 -15.44
CA ARG A 55 -13.21 32.72 -15.68
C ARG A 55 -12.39 31.49 -15.30
N PRO A 56 -11.76 30.80 -16.26
CA PRO A 56 -10.97 29.62 -15.96
C PRO A 56 -9.84 29.91 -14.97
N GLU A 57 -9.58 28.96 -14.07
CA GLU A 57 -8.54 29.07 -13.05
C GLU A 57 -7.52 27.92 -13.18
N PRO A 58 -6.22 28.16 -12.90
CA PRO A 58 -5.24 27.08 -12.91
C PRO A 58 -5.35 26.25 -11.63
N GLU A 59 -5.48 24.94 -11.78
CA GLU A 59 -5.35 23.97 -10.69
C GLU A 59 -3.98 23.28 -10.77
N THR A 60 -3.36 22.99 -9.63
CA THR A 60 -2.05 22.34 -9.62
C THR A 60 -1.99 21.20 -8.62
N TYR A 61 -1.61 20.02 -9.10
CA TYR A 61 -1.56 18.77 -8.33
C TYR A 61 -0.18 18.11 -8.40
N PRO A 62 0.26 17.40 -7.36
CA PRO A 62 1.35 16.43 -7.48
C PRO A 62 0.94 15.34 -8.48
N TYR A 63 1.73 15.15 -9.54
CA TYR A 63 1.43 14.20 -10.60
C TYR A 63 2.75 13.64 -11.15
N PRO A 64 3.14 12.40 -10.76
CA PRO A 64 4.35 11.79 -11.28
C PRO A 64 4.11 11.31 -12.72
N LYS A 65 4.90 11.80 -13.68
CA LYS A 65 4.96 11.18 -15.01
C LYS A 65 5.91 9.98 -14.99
N ALA A 66 5.90 9.20 -16.07
CA ALA A 66 6.83 8.09 -16.22
C ALA A 66 8.28 8.56 -16.01
N GLY A 67 8.99 7.93 -15.07
CA GLY A 67 10.36 8.28 -14.68
C GLY A 67 10.47 9.29 -13.53
N ASP A 68 9.41 10.04 -13.20
CA ASP A 68 9.40 10.96 -12.06
C ASP A 68 9.37 10.21 -10.73
N PRO A 69 9.89 10.79 -9.63
CA PRO A 69 9.78 10.18 -8.31
C PRO A 69 8.31 9.99 -7.90
N ASN A 70 8.01 8.83 -7.34
CA ASN A 70 6.71 8.54 -6.72
C ASN A 70 6.65 9.19 -5.33
N PRO A 71 5.44 9.34 -4.73
CA PRO A 71 5.34 9.67 -3.31
C PRO A 71 6.13 8.64 -2.48
N ALA A 72 6.87 9.12 -1.48
CA ALA A 72 7.47 8.20 -0.52
C ALA A 72 6.37 7.63 0.37
N VAL A 73 6.33 6.30 0.52
CA VAL A 73 5.32 5.60 1.32
C VAL A 73 5.93 5.02 2.60
N ARG A 74 5.18 5.08 3.69
CA ARG A 74 5.45 4.28 4.90
C ARG A 74 4.16 3.78 5.53
N LEU A 75 4.22 2.59 6.12
CA LEU A 75 3.09 1.96 6.81
C LEU A 75 3.24 2.12 8.32
N GLY A 76 2.18 2.61 8.97
CA GLY A 76 2.12 2.83 10.41
C GLY A 76 0.95 2.10 11.05
N VAL A 77 1.08 1.81 12.35
CA VAL A 77 0.02 1.26 13.21
C VAL A 77 -0.14 2.18 14.42
N VAL A 78 -1.40 2.52 14.74
CA VAL A 78 -1.75 3.33 15.90
C VAL A 78 -2.86 2.66 16.71
N PRO A 79 -2.86 2.72 18.05
CA PRO A 79 -4.00 2.28 18.87
C PRO A 79 -5.25 3.12 18.55
N SER A 80 -6.42 2.49 18.57
CA SER A 80 -7.69 3.20 18.36
C SER A 80 -8.03 4.18 19.50
N SER A 81 -7.46 3.95 20.69
CA SER A 81 -7.49 4.89 21.82
C SER A 81 -6.61 6.13 21.64
N GLY A 82 -5.85 6.23 20.54
CA GLY A 82 -4.80 7.22 20.36
C GLY A 82 -3.49 6.82 21.04
N GLY A 83 -2.40 7.51 20.68
CA GLY A 83 -1.05 7.24 21.17
C GLY A 83 0.02 7.41 20.09
N PRO A 84 1.27 7.03 20.37
CA PRO A 84 2.35 7.10 19.40
C PRO A 84 2.08 6.15 18.22
N VAL A 85 2.43 6.60 17.02
CA VAL A 85 2.45 5.74 15.83
C VAL A 85 3.66 4.83 15.91
N ARG A 86 3.44 3.54 15.70
CA ARG A 86 4.51 2.61 15.40
C ARG A 86 4.65 2.49 13.89
N TRP A 87 5.82 2.82 13.36
CA TRP A 87 6.15 2.59 11.96
C TRP A 87 6.61 1.15 11.76
N ILE A 88 6.10 0.48 10.72
CA ILE A 88 6.61 -0.82 10.29
C ILE A 88 7.92 -0.56 9.55
N ASP A 89 8.97 -1.27 9.96
CA ASP A 89 10.29 -1.16 9.33
C ASP A 89 10.30 -1.93 8.01
N THR A 90 10.31 -1.19 6.91
CA THR A 90 10.41 -1.69 5.53
C THR A 90 11.79 -1.43 4.93
N GLY A 91 12.83 -1.31 5.78
CA GLY A 91 14.19 -0.98 5.36
C GLY A 91 14.81 -1.96 4.37
N SER A 92 14.33 -3.22 4.33
CA SER A 92 14.72 -4.21 3.32
C SER A 92 14.40 -3.79 1.87
N TYR A 93 13.46 -2.87 1.69
CA TYR A 93 13.04 -2.35 0.39
C TYR A 93 13.60 -0.95 0.09
N ALA A 94 14.48 -0.42 0.96
CA ALA A 94 15.02 0.92 0.80
C ALA A 94 15.81 1.07 -0.51
N GLY A 95 15.66 2.22 -1.17
CA GLY A 95 16.38 2.57 -2.40
C GLY A 95 15.72 2.14 -3.71
N GLY A 96 14.64 1.34 -3.66
CA GLY A 96 13.93 0.85 -4.86
C GLY A 96 12.63 1.57 -5.21
N ASP A 97 12.27 2.67 -4.53
CA ASP A 97 10.94 3.31 -4.59
C ASP A 97 9.77 2.29 -4.55
N PRO A 98 9.70 1.45 -3.49
CA PRO A 98 8.72 0.39 -3.42
C PRO A 98 7.29 0.93 -3.33
N LEU A 99 6.34 0.11 -3.79
CA LEU A 99 4.91 0.38 -3.72
C LEU A 99 4.30 -0.52 -2.64
N ILE A 100 3.51 0.04 -1.72
CA ILE A 100 2.65 -0.77 -0.84
C ILE A 100 1.28 -0.83 -1.51
N CYS A 101 0.92 -1.97 -2.08
CA CYS A 101 -0.25 -2.11 -2.95
C CYS A 101 -1.49 -2.66 -2.24
N ASP A 102 -1.32 -3.39 -1.14
CA ASP A 102 -2.43 -3.89 -0.34
C ASP A 102 -2.06 -3.89 1.15
N VAL A 103 -3.04 -3.65 2.01
CA VAL A 103 -2.88 -3.70 3.47
C VAL A 103 -4.14 -4.30 4.07
N SER A 104 -3.94 -5.28 4.94
CA SER A 104 -4.97 -6.00 5.67
C SER A 104 -4.45 -6.47 7.02
N TRP A 105 -5.21 -7.31 7.70
CA TRP A 105 -4.89 -7.82 9.03
C TRP A 105 -5.07 -9.33 9.07
N THR A 106 -4.30 -10.01 9.91
CA THR A 106 -4.65 -11.37 10.34
C THR A 106 -5.96 -11.37 11.13
N PRO A 107 -6.77 -12.44 11.10
CA PRO A 107 -8.06 -12.49 11.79
C PRO A 107 -7.96 -12.30 13.30
N ASP A 108 -6.83 -12.67 13.90
CA ASP A 108 -6.54 -12.54 15.33
C ASP A 108 -6.05 -11.13 15.73
N SER A 109 -5.99 -10.18 14.77
CA SER A 109 -5.54 -8.79 14.98
C SER A 109 -4.08 -8.64 15.41
N ARG A 110 -3.29 -9.72 15.38
CA ARG A 110 -1.89 -9.69 15.87
C ARG A 110 -0.91 -9.17 14.84
N GLN A 111 -1.20 -9.32 13.54
CA GLN A 111 -0.28 -8.92 12.48
C GLN A 111 -0.98 -8.08 11.42
N VAL A 112 -0.27 -7.07 10.93
CA VAL A 112 -0.61 -6.37 9.69
C VAL A 112 -0.02 -7.19 8.55
N VAL A 113 -0.85 -7.48 7.55
CA VAL A 113 -0.45 -8.19 6.34
C VAL A 113 -0.49 -7.19 5.21
N PHE A 114 0.60 -7.07 4.46
CA PHE A 114 0.68 -6.08 3.40
C PHE A 114 1.50 -6.61 2.23
N GLN A 115 1.29 -6.00 1.08
CA GLN A 115 1.97 -6.38 -0.15
C GLN A 115 2.91 -5.27 -0.60
N VAL A 116 4.14 -5.64 -0.96
CA VAL A 116 5.15 -4.71 -1.48
C VAL A 116 5.53 -5.12 -2.90
N GLN A 117 5.55 -4.17 -3.82
CA GLN A 117 6.10 -4.36 -5.17
C GLN A 117 7.32 -3.46 -5.40
N ASP A 118 8.18 -3.86 -6.33
CA ASP A 118 9.11 -2.91 -6.92
C ASP A 118 8.40 -1.87 -7.78
N ARG A 119 9.14 -0.81 -8.06
CA ARG A 119 8.74 0.25 -9.00
C ARG A 119 8.40 -0.27 -10.40
N GLU A 120 9.07 -1.33 -10.87
CA GLU A 120 8.81 -1.93 -12.19
C GLU A 120 7.64 -2.94 -12.16
N GLN A 121 7.13 -3.29 -10.98
CA GLN A 121 6.03 -4.23 -10.75
C GLN A 121 6.33 -5.64 -11.30
N THR A 122 7.60 -6.04 -11.27
CA THR A 122 8.06 -7.36 -11.74
C THR A 122 8.12 -8.39 -10.63
N TRP A 123 8.07 -7.96 -9.37
CA TRP A 123 7.89 -8.83 -8.22
C TRP A 123 6.92 -8.26 -7.18
N LEU A 124 6.35 -9.14 -6.38
CA LEU A 124 5.48 -8.80 -5.26
C LEU A 124 5.82 -9.67 -4.05
N ASP A 125 5.95 -9.06 -2.89
CA ASP A 125 6.13 -9.71 -1.61
C ASP A 125 4.87 -9.61 -0.75
N LEU A 126 4.44 -10.74 -0.19
CA LEU A 126 3.43 -10.78 0.87
C LEU A 126 4.14 -10.79 2.23
N ASP A 127 4.00 -9.70 2.95
CA ASP A 127 4.68 -9.44 4.21
C ASP A 127 3.75 -9.47 5.42
N PHE A 128 4.32 -9.93 6.54
CA PHE A 128 3.65 -10.00 7.83
C PHE A 128 4.46 -9.22 8.85
N ALA A 129 3.87 -8.15 9.39
CA ALA A 129 4.44 -7.39 10.49
C ALA A 129 3.63 -7.64 11.77
N ASP A 130 4.29 -8.07 12.84
CA ASP A 130 3.68 -8.06 14.18
C ASP A 130 3.20 -6.65 14.50
N ALA A 131 1.96 -6.48 14.95
CA ALA A 131 1.35 -5.17 15.21
C ALA A 131 1.80 -4.55 16.55
N GLY A 132 2.37 -5.35 17.46
CA GLY A 132 2.81 -4.92 18.79
C GLY A 132 4.23 -4.34 18.86
N GLY A 133 5.21 -4.92 18.18
CA GLY A 133 6.61 -4.48 18.23
C GLY A 133 7.60 -5.61 18.19
N ALA A 134 7.15 -6.80 18.55
CA ALA A 134 8.01 -7.78 19.20
C ALA A 134 8.78 -8.66 18.22
N ALA A 135 8.26 -8.80 16.99
CA ALA A 135 8.86 -9.64 15.96
C ALA A 135 9.28 -8.81 14.74
N PRO A 136 10.37 -9.22 14.05
CA PRO A 136 10.78 -8.57 12.81
C PRO A 136 9.76 -8.81 11.69
N LEU A 137 9.87 -8.01 10.63
CA LEU A 137 9.13 -8.20 9.39
C LEU A 137 9.42 -9.59 8.80
N ARG A 138 8.39 -10.27 8.29
CA ARG A 138 8.53 -11.57 7.65
C ARG A 138 7.84 -11.61 6.30
N THR A 139 8.62 -11.80 5.24
CA THR A 139 8.11 -12.13 3.90
C THR A 139 7.73 -13.60 3.84
N VAL A 140 6.50 -13.88 3.40
CA VAL A 140 5.92 -15.24 3.38
C VAL A 140 5.81 -15.78 1.97
N ILE A 141 5.55 -14.91 0.99
CA ILE A 141 5.47 -15.24 -0.43
C ILE A 141 6.22 -14.18 -1.21
N ARG A 142 6.95 -14.60 -2.24
CA ARG A 142 7.44 -13.74 -3.33
C ARG A 142 6.89 -14.26 -4.65
N GLU A 143 6.13 -13.43 -5.34
CA GLU A 143 5.74 -13.61 -6.73
C GLU A 143 6.73 -12.88 -7.63
N THR A 144 7.02 -13.45 -8.81
CA THR A 144 7.90 -12.84 -9.81
C THR A 144 7.37 -13.10 -11.20
N SER A 145 7.52 -12.13 -12.08
CA SER A 145 7.15 -12.24 -13.49
C SER A 145 8.22 -11.60 -14.37
N ARG A 146 8.34 -12.07 -15.61
CA ARG A 146 9.15 -11.38 -16.64
C ARG A 146 8.42 -10.22 -17.30
N ALA A 147 7.10 -10.15 -17.09
CA ALA A 147 6.25 -9.06 -17.53
C ALA A 147 5.93 -8.20 -16.30
N TRP A 148 4.74 -8.35 -15.73
CA TRP A 148 4.35 -7.73 -14.46
C TRP A 148 3.68 -8.75 -13.54
N VAL A 149 3.54 -8.41 -12.26
CA VAL A 149 2.75 -9.15 -11.27
C VAL A 149 1.48 -8.36 -10.97
N ASP A 150 0.32 -8.91 -11.32
CA ASP A 150 -0.97 -8.36 -10.88
C ASP A 150 -1.14 -8.51 -9.37
N ASP A 151 -1.73 -7.51 -8.70
CA ASP A 151 -2.11 -7.62 -7.29
C ASP A 151 -3.21 -8.69 -7.13
N PRO A 152 -2.95 -9.80 -6.39
CA PRO A 152 -3.94 -10.84 -6.14
C PRO A 152 -4.98 -10.45 -5.08
N GLY A 153 -4.82 -9.29 -4.43
CA GLY A 153 -5.61 -8.83 -3.29
C GLY A 153 -5.23 -9.54 -1.98
N SER A 154 -5.87 -9.12 -0.89
CA SER A 154 -5.57 -9.66 0.44
C SER A 154 -5.80 -11.18 0.55
N PRO A 155 -4.98 -11.90 1.34
CA PRO A 155 -5.17 -13.32 1.60
C PRO A 155 -6.58 -13.66 2.09
N ARG A 156 -7.15 -14.76 1.58
CA ARG A 156 -8.43 -15.27 2.08
C ARG A 156 -8.20 -16.26 3.22
N TRP A 157 -8.41 -15.80 4.44
CA TRP A 157 -8.23 -16.59 5.66
C TRP A 157 -9.19 -17.77 5.78
N LEU A 158 -8.65 -18.90 6.25
CA LEU A 158 -9.39 -20.10 6.64
C LEU A 158 -9.52 -20.17 8.17
N LYS A 159 -10.43 -21.03 8.65
CA LYS A 159 -10.74 -21.14 10.09
C LYS A 159 -9.58 -21.66 10.95
N ASP A 160 -8.64 -22.37 10.35
CA ASP A 160 -7.46 -22.93 11.01
C ASP A 160 -6.27 -21.96 11.07
N GLY A 161 -6.44 -20.73 10.56
CA GLY A 161 -5.39 -19.70 10.52
C GLY A 161 -4.48 -19.78 9.30
N THR A 162 -4.69 -20.74 8.40
CA THR A 162 -4.07 -20.73 7.05
C THR A 162 -4.84 -19.79 6.12
N PHE A 163 -4.34 -19.57 4.90
CA PHE A 163 -4.98 -18.71 3.91
C PHE A 163 -4.84 -19.27 2.49
N LEU A 164 -5.79 -18.88 1.63
CA LEU A 164 -5.73 -19.10 0.19
C LEU A 164 -5.07 -17.89 -0.50
N TRP A 165 -4.28 -18.17 -1.53
CA TRP A 165 -3.53 -17.17 -2.30
C TRP A 165 -3.72 -17.35 -3.81
N SER A 166 -4.01 -16.26 -4.53
CA SER A 166 -4.06 -16.31 -5.99
C SER A 166 -2.67 -16.02 -6.57
N SER A 167 -2.18 -16.85 -7.48
CA SER A 167 -0.86 -16.68 -8.11
C SER A 167 -0.87 -17.10 -9.57
N GLU A 168 -0.07 -16.42 -10.39
CA GLU A 168 0.16 -16.73 -11.79
C GLU A 168 1.50 -17.45 -12.03
N ARG A 169 2.15 -17.97 -10.99
CA ARG A 169 3.48 -18.62 -11.07
C ARG A 169 3.60 -19.77 -12.07
N SER A 170 2.48 -20.35 -12.48
CA SER A 170 2.42 -21.41 -13.50
C SER A 170 2.27 -20.90 -14.94
N GLY A 171 2.08 -19.58 -15.11
CA GLY A 171 1.64 -18.95 -16.36
C GLY A 171 0.13 -18.73 -16.45
N PHE A 172 -0.65 -19.25 -15.49
CA PHE A 172 -2.10 -19.03 -15.37
C PHE A 172 -2.48 -18.76 -13.91
N LYS A 173 -3.54 -17.98 -13.70
CA LYS A 173 -4.06 -17.64 -12.37
C LYS A 173 -4.71 -18.86 -11.69
N HIS A 174 -4.12 -19.29 -10.59
CA HIS A 174 -4.59 -20.40 -9.75
C HIS A 174 -4.64 -20.00 -8.27
N ILE A 175 -5.45 -20.74 -7.51
CA ILE A 175 -5.51 -20.63 -6.05
C ILE A 175 -4.57 -21.68 -5.45
N TYR A 176 -3.75 -21.26 -4.50
CA TYR A 176 -2.84 -22.07 -3.70
C TYR A 176 -3.21 -22.00 -2.22
#